data_AF-A0A945JS76-F1
#
_entry.id   AF-A0A945JS76-F1
#
_cell.length_a   1.000
_cell.length_b   1.000
_cell.length_c   1.000
_cell.angle_alpha   90.00
_cell.angle_beta   90.00
_cell.angle_gamma   90.00
#
_symmetry.space_group_name_H-M   'P 1'
#
loop_
_entity.id
_entity.type
_entity.pdbx_description
1 polymer ?
#
loop_
_entity_poly.entity_id
_entity_poly.type
_entity_poly.pdbx_seq_one_letter_code
_entity_poly.pdbx_strand_id
1 'polypeptide(L)'
;MKTYELHTFTNGKWIFNSVYEDSDSAMAETRRLKGTGTHAALSITEEIFDEATDAASSTTIFTTGDASGRKKSGSSQAREGPSRTGRHSEARRRRYQGDARRMGGKSSSYILPIFALVSLLIAGAGALYMLQLMI
;
A
#
# COMPACT_ATOMS: atom_id res chain seq x y z
N MET A 1 -11.78 -9.23 -15.56
CA MET A 1 -12.52 -8.47 -14.52
C MET A 1 -11.83 -7.14 -14.23
N LYS A 2 -12.56 -6.09 -13.84
CA LYS A 2 -11.99 -4.81 -13.39
C LYS A 2 -12.46 -4.48 -11.98
N THR A 3 -11.58 -3.90 -11.17
CA THR A 3 -11.86 -3.45 -9.80
C THR A 3 -11.12 -2.14 -9.53
N TYR A 4 -11.65 -1.33 -8.61
CA TYR A 4 -11.07 -0.04 -8.24
C TYR A 4 -10.80 -0.01 -6.74
N GLU A 5 -9.54 0.08 -6.37
CA GLU A 5 -9.10 0.16 -4.97
C GLU A 5 -8.89 1.60 -4.54
N LEU A 6 -9.49 1.98 -3.42
CA LEU A 6 -9.28 3.24 -2.75
C LEU A 6 -8.24 3.08 -1.64
N HIS A 7 -7.17 3.86 -1.69
CA HIS A 7 -6.14 3.90 -0.66
C HIS A 7 -6.10 5.29 -0.01
N THR A 8 -5.86 5.32 1.30
CA THR A 8 -5.69 6.53 2.10
C THR A 8 -4.25 6.68 2.53
N PHE A 9 -3.74 7.92 2.57
CA PHE A 9 -2.40 8.18 3.10
C PHE A 9 -2.50 8.62 4.56
N THR A 10 -1.98 7.77 5.46
CA THR A 10 -2.02 7.99 6.90
C THR A 10 -0.68 7.60 7.50
N ASN A 11 -0.11 8.44 8.37
CA ASN A 11 1.17 8.18 9.04
C ASN A 11 2.34 7.82 8.09
N GLY A 12 2.44 8.50 6.94
CA GLY A 12 3.53 8.30 5.99
C GLY A 12 3.42 7.05 5.12
N LYS A 13 2.29 6.34 5.17
CA LYS A 13 2.05 5.11 4.39
C LYS A 13 0.70 5.14 3.70
N TRP A 14 0.65 4.48 2.53
CA TRP A 14 -0.60 4.14 1.87
C TRP A 14 -1.25 2.97 2.60
N ILE A 15 -2.54 3.12 2.90
CA ILE A 15 -3.35 2.12 3.58
C ILE A 15 -4.56 1.85 2.70
N PHE A 16 -4.75 0.59 2.33
CA PHE A 16 -5.96 0.12 1.67
C PHE A 16 -7.19 0.49 2.50
N ASN A 17 -8.23 1.01 1.84
CA ASN A 17 -9.45 1.45 2.51
C ASN A 17 -10.68 0.66 2.03
N SER A 18 -10.91 0.59 0.72
CA SER A 18 -12.12 -0.04 0.14
C SER A 18 -11.91 -0.44 -1.32
N VAL A 19 -12.75 -1.34 -1.83
CA VAL A 19 -12.80 -1.77 -3.24
C VAL A 19 -14.18 -1.43 -3.81
N TYR A 20 -14.20 -1.03 -5.08
CA TYR A 20 -15.38 -0.69 -5.85
C TYR A 20 -15.38 -1.42 -7.19
N GLU A 21 -16.57 -1.74 -7.68
CA GLU A 21 -16.77 -2.35 -9.00
C GLU A 21 -16.67 -1.32 -10.13
N ASP A 22 -16.99 -0.06 -9.83
CA ASP A 22 -17.04 1.03 -10.81
C ASP A 22 -16.19 2.24 -10.38
N SER A 23 -15.71 2.98 -11.37
CA SER A 23 -14.83 4.14 -11.14
C SER A 23 -15.55 5.32 -10.52
N ASP A 24 -16.86 5.46 -10.77
CA ASP A 24 -17.64 6.62 -10.37
C ASP A 24 -17.96 6.59 -8.88
N SER A 25 -18.28 5.41 -8.34
CA SER A 25 -18.45 5.11 -6.92
C SER A 25 -17.14 5.31 -6.17
N ALA A 26 -16.02 4.78 -6.69
CA ALA A 26 -14.69 5.01 -6.11
C ALA A 26 -14.35 6.52 -6.06
N MET A 27 -14.66 7.25 -7.14
CA MET A 27 -14.42 8.68 -7.24
C MET A 27 -15.34 9.48 -6.31
N ALA A 28 -16.62 9.11 -6.20
CA ALA A 28 -17.60 9.76 -5.33
C ALA A 28 -17.16 9.65 -3.85
N GLU A 29 -16.74 8.46 -3.42
CA GLU A 29 -16.23 8.27 -2.07
C GLU A 29 -14.93 9.05 -1.85
N THR A 30 -14.02 9.02 -2.82
CA THR A 30 -12.77 9.79 -2.74
C THR A 30 -13.05 11.29 -2.57
N ARG A 31 -14.04 11.84 -3.27
CA ARG A 31 -14.47 13.24 -3.11
C ARG A 31 -15.06 13.50 -1.73
N ARG A 32 -15.87 12.57 -1.21
CA ARG A 32 -16.44 12.64 0.14
C ARG A 32 -15.35 12.68 1.20
N LEU A 33 -14.39 11.75 1.15
CA LEU A 33 -13.25 11.68 2.07
C LEU A 33 -12.30 12.88 1.94
N LYS A 34 -12.10 13.39 0.73
CA LYS A 34 -11.35 14.63 0.54
C LYS A 34 -12.02 15.81 1.25
N GLY A 35 -13.34 15.86 1.22
CA GLY A 35 -14.14 16.90 1.90
C GLY A 35 -14.01 16.90 3.42
N THR A 36 -13.70 15.76 4.05
CA THR A 36 -13.52 15.68 5.51
C THR A 36 -12.19 16.25 5.99
N GLY A 37 -11.19 16.35 5.10
CA GLY A 37 -9.84 16.83 5.44
C GLY A 37 -9.05 15.91 6.38
N THR A 38 -9.55 14.70 6.65
CA THR A 38 -8.91 13.75 7.58
C THR A 38 -7.64 13.12 7.03
N HIS A 39 -7.56 12.97 5.70
CA HIS A 39 -6.46 12.29 5.02
C HIS A 39 -5.63 13.28 4.21
N ALA A 40 -4.30 13.18 4.33
CA ALA A 40 -3.38 14.07 3.63
C ALA A 40 -3.32 13.81 2.11
N ALA A 41 -3.54 12.55 1.70
CA ALA A 41 -3.62 12.14 0.32
C ALA A 41 -4.54 10.93 0.17
N LEU A 42 -5.12 10.77 -1.02
CA LEU A 42 -5.96 9.63 -1.41
C LEU A 42 -5.53 9.18 -2.80
N SER A 43 -5.59 7.89 -3.10
CA SER A 43 -5.34 7.36 -4.43
C SER A 43 -6.34 6.29 -4.81
N ILE A 44 -6.64 6.21 -6.11
CA ILE A 44 -7.46 5.13 -6.68
C ILE A 44 -6.58 4.33 -7.64
N THR A 45 -6.56 3.02 -7.45
CA THR A 45 -5.85 2.06 -8.31
C THR A 45 -6.87 1.19 -9.02
N GLU A 46 -6.85 1.20 -10.35
CA GLU A 46 -7.57 0.23 -11.17
C GLU A 46 -6.76 -1.06 -11.21
N GLU A 47 -7.41 -2.19 -10.93
CA GLU A 47 -6.88 -3.52 -11.13
C GLU A 47 -7.68 -4.21 -12.24
N ILE A 48 -6.96 -4.78 -13.21
CA ILE A 48 -7.51 -5.53 -14.32
C ILE A 48 -6.96 -6.95 -14.22
N PHE A 49 -7.86 -7.90 -14.03
CA PHE A 49 -7.54 -9.32 -14.08
C PHE A 49 -7.95 -9.92 -15.43
N ASP A 50 -7.00 -10.53 -16.12
CA ASP A 50 -7.22 -11.28 -17.35
C ASP A 50 -7.22 -12.78 -17.06
N GLU A 51 -8.42 -13.37 -17.07
CA GLU A 51 -8.64 -14.80 -16.83
C GLU A 51 -8.00 -15.69 -17.90
N ALA A 52 -7.80 -15.18 -19.13
CA ALA A 52 -7.22 -15.97 -20.20
C ALA A 52 -5.71 -16.17 -20.02
N THR A 53 -5.03 -15.20 -19.40
CA THR A 53 -3.58 -15.22 -19.18
C THR A 53 -3.19 -15.41 -17.71
N ASP A 54 -4.16 -15.51 -16.81
CA ASP A 54 -3.97 -15.54 -15.36
C ASP A 54 -3.10 -14.38 -14.87
N ALA A 55 -3.26 -13.21 -15.50
CA ALA A 55 -2.43 -12.03 -15.26
C ALA A 55 -3.25 -10.90 -14.62
N ALA A 56 -2.66 -10.25 -13.62
CA ALA A 56 -3.20 -9.04 -13.01
C ALA A 56 -2.35 -7.82 -13.40
N SER A 57 -3.00 -6.71 -13.74
CA SER A 57 -2.39 -5.42 -14.01
C SER A 57 -3.00 -4.34 -13.14
N SER A 58 -2.18 -3.60 -12.42
CA SER A 58 -2.64 -2.51 -11.54
C SER A 58 -2.11 -1.16 -12.03
N THR A 59 -3.00 -0.19 -12.19
CA THR A 59 -2.68 1.18 -12.63
C THR A 59 -3.34 2.21 -11.72
N THR A 60 -2.57 3.12 -11.15
CA THR A 60 -3.12 4.24 -10.38
C THR A 60 -3.77 5.26 -11.33
N ILE A 61 -5.09 5.42 -11.23
CA ILE A 61 -5.88 6.31 -12.08
C ILE A 61 -6.14 7.68 -11.45
N PHE A 62 -6.06 7.77 -10.12
CA PHE A 62 -6.28 9.01 -9.40
C PHE A 62 -5.33 9.13 -8.20
N THR A 63 -4.86 10.34 -7.94
CA THR A 63 -4.14 10.68 -6.71
C THR A 63 -4.37 12.14 -6.35
N THR A 64 -4.80 12.40 -5.13
CA THR A 64 -4.92 13.74 -4.54
C THR A 64 -3.93 13.91 -3.40
N GLY A 65 -3.52 15.15 -3.14
CA GLY A 65 -2.56 15.49 -2.10
C GLY A 65 -1.12 15.15 -2.48
N ASP A 66 -0.18 15.65 -1.67
CA ASP A 66 1.23 15.34 -1.80
C ASP A 66 1.62 14.34 -0.71
N ALA A 67 1.59 13.05 -1.03
CA ALA A 67 2.07 11.98 -0.13
C ALA A 67 3.58 12.11 0.21
N SER A 68 4.31 12.98 -0.49
CA SER A 68 5.74 13.22 -0.32
C SER A 68 6.09 14.57 0.33
N GLY A 69 5.10 15.39 0.71
CA GLY A 69 5.33 16.76 1.22
C GLY A 69 6.00 17.72 0.23
N ARG A 70 6.20 17.32 -1.04
CA ARG A 70 6.69 18.19 -2.11
C ARG A 70 5.50 18.83 -2.81
N LYS A 71 5.29 20.13 -2.56
CA LYS A 71 4.38 21.00 -3.33
C LYS A 71 4.48 20.67 -4.82
N LYS A 72 3.43 20.06 -5.39
CA LYS A 72 3.29 19.82 -6.82
C LYS A 72 3.38 21.14 -7.61
N SER A 73 4.36 21.25 -8.51
CA SER A 73 4.18 22.01 -9.75
C SER A 73 3.18 21.23 -10.62
N GLY A 74 2.20 21.95 -11.16
CA GLY A 74 0.95 21.40 -11.65
C GLY A 74 0.99 20.68 -13.01
N SER A 75 -0.24 20.40 -13.47
CA SER A 75 -0.66 19.78 -14.74
C SER A 75 -0.46 18.26 -14.82
N SER A 76 -1.43 17.44 -15.27
CA SER A 76 -2.33 17.71 -16.38
C SER A 76 -3.64 16.91 -16.26
N GLN A 77 -4.74 17.64 -16.28
CA GLN A 77 -6.04 17.18 -16.75
C GLN A 77 -6.11 17.63 -18.22
N ALA A 78 -5.98 16.74 -19.20
CA ALA A 78 -6.33 17.04 -20.60
C ALA A 78 -6.38 15.79 -21.51
N ARG A 79 -7.61 15.44 -21.90
CA ARG A 79 -8.08 15.15 -23.28
C ARG A 79 -7.86 13.76 -23.88
N GLU A 80 -9.01 13.10 -24.11
CA GLU A 80 -9.25 12.14 -25.19
C GLU A 80 -8.90 12.71 -26.58
N GLY A 81 -8.43 11.82 -27.47
CA GLY A 81 -8.26 12.08 -28.89
C GLY A 81 -7.31 11.06 -29.54
N PRO A 82 -7.74 10.27 -30.54
CA PRO A 82 -7.04 9.05 -30.96
C PRO A 82 -6.02 9.32 -32.09
N SER A 83 -4.93 8.55 -32.12
CA SER A 83 -4.37 7.93 -33.34
C SER A 83 -2.90 7.52 -33.21
N ARG A 84 -2.65 6.30 -33.72
CA ARG A 84 -1.46 5.87 -34.48
C ARG A 84 -0.22 5.41 -33.72
N THR A 85 -0.19 4.08 -33.58
CA THR A 85 0.85 3.17 -34.12
C THR A 85 2.32 3.52 -33.87
N GLY A 86 2.95 2.63 -33.09
CA GLY A 86 4.18 1.97 -33.56
C GLY A 86 5.47 2.39 -32.87
N ARG A 87 6.05 1.39 -32.19
CA ARG A 87 7.50 1.25 -31.91
C ARG A 87 8.14 2.33 -31.05
N HIS A 88 8.24 2.07 -29.75
CA HIS A 88 9.46 2.34 -28.98
C HIS A 88 9.49 1.53 -27.67
N SER A 89 9.35 0.21 -27.80
CA SER A 89 9.85 -0.72 -26.79
C SER A 89 11.38 -0.75 -26.90
N GLU A 90 12.10 -0.01 -26.02
CA GLU A 90 13.46 -0.35 -25.54
C GLU A 90 14.17 0.77 -24.73
N ALA A 91 13.62 1.99 -24.62
CA ALA A 91 14.32 3.07 -23.91
C ALA A 91 14.05 3.15 -22.39
N ARG A 92 13.19 2.28 -21.82
CA ARG A 92 12.77 2.35 -20.39
C ARG A 92 13.38 1.26 -19.50
N ARG A 93 14.53 0.69 -19.87
CA ARG A 93 15.25 -0.32 -19.05
C ARG A 93 16.53 0.17 -18.34
N ARG A 94 16.80 1.48 -18.35
CA ARG A 94 18.01 2.06 -17.68
C ARG A 94 17.71 3.08 -16.56
N ARG A 95 16.58 2.94 -15.85
CA ARG A 95 16.28 3.72 -14.61
C ARG A 95 16.03 2.84 -13.37
N TYR A 96 16.55 1.62 -13.37
CA TYR A 96 16.57 0.74 -12.19
C TYR A 96 17.99 0.55 -11.65
N GLN A 97 18.78 1.61 -11.63
CA GLN A 97 20.09 1.60 -10.98
C GLN A 97 20.37 2.96 -10.38
N GLY A 98 19.90 3.13 -9.14
CA GLY A 98 20.02 4.38 -8.40
C GLY A 98 18.92 4.47 -7.35
N ASP A 99 19.06 3.67 -6.29
CA ASP A 99 18.75 4.06 -4.90
C ASP A 99 18.95 2.86 -3.95
N ALA A 100 20.14 2.25 -4.02
CA ALA A 100 20.67 1.48 -2.90
C ALA A 100 21.31 2.46 -1.89
N ARG A 101 20.48 3.27 -1.22
CA ARG A 101 20.94 4.07 -0.07
C ARG A 101 19.90 4.05 1.06
N ARG A 102 20.23 3.21 2.04
CA ARG A 102 19.96 3.40 3.48
C ARG A 102 18.48 3.53 3.87
N MET A 103 17.78 2.41 3.89
CA MET A 103 16.70 2.23 4.85
C MET A 103 17.22 1.42 6.04
N GLY A 104 17.83 2.13 6.99
CA GLY A 104 17.88 1.68 8.39
C GLY A 104 16.46 1.76 8.95
N GLY A 105 15.60 0.86 8.49
CA GLY A 105 14.27 0.69 9.05
C GLY A 105 14.45 0.08 10.43
N LYS A 106 14.13 0.86 11.46
CA LYS A 106 13.97 0.36 12.82
C LYS A 106 12.77 -0.60 12.77
N SER A 107 13.02 -1.87 12.46
CA SER A 107 12.04 -2.93 12.54
C SER A 107 11.62 -2.99 13.98
N SER A 108 10.39 -2.51 14.26
CA SER A 108 9.71 -2.74 15.52
C SER A 108 9.56 -4.24 15.68
N SER A 109 10.60 -4.86 16.22
CA SER A 109 10.76 -6.30 16.27
C SER A 109 9.94 -6.79 17.45
N TYR A 110 8.73 -7.27 17.17
CA TYR A 110 7.87 -7.96 18.14
C TYR A 110 8.52 -9.22 18.74
N ILE A 111 9.71 -9.59 18.26
CA ILE A 111 10.55 -10.66 18.80
C ILE A 111 10.81 -10.47 20.30
N LEU A 112 11.13 -9.26 20.76
CA LEU A 112 11.45 -9.02 22.18
C LEU A 112 10.27 -9.30 23.15
N PRO A 113 9.05 -8.76 22.93
CA PRO A 113 7.91 -9.08 23.79
C PRO A 113 7.45 -10.53 23.68
N ILE A 114 7.59 -11.18 22.51
CA ILE A 114 7.25 -12.60 22.33
C ILE A 114 8.18 -13.48 23.17
N PHE A 115 9.49 -13.22 23.15
CA PHE A 115 10.44 -13.97 23.99
C PHE A 115 10.17 -13.78 25.48
N ALA A 116 9.82 -12.57 25.92
CA ALA A 116 9.46 -12.32 27.31
C ALA A 116 8.25 -13.16 27.74
N LEU A 117 7.21 -13.23 26.90
CA LEU A 117 5.98 -13.96 27.19
C LEU A 117 6.21 -15.48 27.24
N VAL A 118 7.01 -16.02 26.31
CA VAL A 118 7.40 -17.44 26.31
C VAL A 118 8.25 -17.80 27.52
N SER A 119 9.21 -16.94 27.90
CA SER A 119 10.05 -17.17 29.09
C SER A 119 9.24 -17.23 30.39
N LEU A 120 8.21 -16.39 30.52
CA LEU A 120 7.31 -16.37 31.67
C LEU A 120 6.51 -17.69 31.77
N LEU A 121 6.02 -18.21 30.64
CA LEU A 121 5.30 -19.48 30.60
C LEU A 121 6.18 -20.66 30.99
N ILE A 122 7.43 -20.71 30.50
CA ILE A 122 8.38 -21.77 30.83
C ILE A 122 8.75 -21.72 32.33
N ALA A 123 9.01 -20.52 32.87
CA ALA A 123 9.32 -20.35 34.28
C ALA A 123 8.15 -20.79 35.17
N GLY A 124 6.92 -20.42 34.81
CA GLY A 124 5.71 -20.82 35.53
C GLY A 124 5.48 -22.34 35.51
N ALA A 125 5.58 -22.96 34.34
CA ALA A 125 5.43 -24.42 34.19
C ALA A 125 6.55 -25.17 34.93
N GLY A 126 7.78 -24.68 34.89
CA GLY A 126 8.92 -25.25 35.61
C GLY A 126 8.73 -25.22 37.13
N ALA A 127 8.23 -24.11 37.67
CA ALA A 127 7.94 -23.99 39.10
C ALA A 127 6.86 -24.98 39.56
N LEU A 128 5.80 -25.16 38.76
CA LEU A 128 4.75 -26.15 39.05
C LEU A 128 5.28 -27.58 39.01
N TYR A 129 6.12 -27.90 38.03
CA TYR A 129 6.74 -29.23 37.93
C TYR A 129 7.70 -29.52 39.10
N MET A 130 8.49 -28.54 39.53
CA MET A 130 9.35 -28.63 40.72
C MET A 130 8.55 -28.86 41.99
N LEU A 131 7.42 -28.16 42.15
CA LEU A 131 6.52 -28.35 43.30
C LEU A 131 5.93 -29.78 43.31
N GLN A 132 5.53 -30.28 42.14
CA GLN A 132 5.01 -31.65 42.01
C GLN A 132 6.07 -32.72 42.29
N LEU A 133 7.36 -32.45 42.02
CA LEU A 133 8.46 -33.37 42.34
C LEU A 133 8.79 -33.40 43.85
N MET A 134 8.50 -32.31 44.58
CA MET A 134 8.74 -32.22 46.02
C MET A 134 7.60 -32.76 46.90
N ILE A 135 6.42 -33.04 46.31
CA ILE A 135 5.26 -33.65 46.98
C ILE A 135 5.26 -35.15 46.69
#